data_AF-A0A7S2TGK2-F1
#
_entry.id   AF-A0A7S2TGK2-F1
#
_cell.length_a   1.000
_cell.length_b   1.000
_cell.length_c   1.000
_cell.angle_alpha   90.00
_cell.angle_beta   90.00
_cell.angle_gamma   90.00
#
_symmetry.space_group_name_H-M   'P 1'
#
loop_
_entity.id
_entity.type
_entity.pdbx_description
1 polymer ?
#
loop_
_entity_poly.entity_id
_entity_poly.type
_entity_poly.pdbx_seq_one_letter_code
_entity_poly.pdbx_strand_id
1 'polypeptide(L)'
;VASSVGGLYLSSAKTSSFVLKAKDVALHIVKCKEWKTYLTIWRPDGSPLIRQEVSHGMNFTPEAEEGAIIWTLMMSGGAPKLFSFKYNSKKDMDLVNRKIRIGMYERERKESYEELKQEDRSAVSGDGKMDVDYSEDDEDDEETLYELGQRFKSKYEAKAQEA
;
A
#
# COMPACT_ATOMS: atom_id res chain seq x y z
N VAL A 1 4.38 10.76 13.91
CA VAL A 1 5.03 9.44 13.77
C VAL A 1 4.00 8.38 14.12
N ALA A 2 3.82 7.33 13.30
CA ALA A 2 3.02 6.15 13.68
C ALA A 2 3.95 5.04 14.15
N SER A 3 3.51 4.27 15.13
CA SER A 3 4.30 3.21 15.75
C SER A 3 3.43 2.00 16.06
N SER A 4 3.99 0.80 15.95
CA SER A 4 3.39 -0.44 16.42
C SER A 4 4.45 -1.44 16.87
N VAL A 5 4.05 -2.46 17.63
CA VAL A 5 4.90 -3.58 18.02
C VAL A 5 4.29 -4.86 17.45
N GLY A 6 5.14 -5.77 16.97
CA GLY A 6 4.68 -6.97 16.30
C GLY A 6 5.79 -7.95 15.94
N GLY A 7 5.48 -8.85 15.01
CA GLY A 7 6.41 -9.86 14.50
C GLY A 7 6.84 -9.56 13.07
N LEU A 8 8.14 -9.66 12.80
CA LEU A 8 8.70 -9.56 11.44
C LEU A 8 8.92 -10.97 10.88
N TYR A 9 8.38 -11.20 9.69
CA TYR A 9 8.47 -12.44 8.94
C TYR A 9 9.12 -12.19 7.58
N LEU A 10 9.77 -13.22 7.05
CA LEU A 10 10.39 -13.21 5.74
C LEU A 10 9.88 -14.42 4.95
N SER A 11 9.53 -14.22 3.68
CA SER A 11 9.15 -15.31 2.80
C SER A 11 10.31 -16.29 2.60
N SER A 12 9.97 -17.58 2.56
CA SER A 12 10.90 -18.67 2.32
C SER A 12 10.47 -19.40 1.05
N ALA A 13 11.28 -19.29 -0.01
CA ALA A 13 11.05 -20.01 -1.25
C ALA A 13 11.08 -21.54 -1.07
N LYS A 14 11.77 -22.04 -0.03
CA LYS A 14 11.85 -23.48 0.25
C LYS A 14 10.55 -24.07 0.79
N THR A 15 9.81 -23.27 1.57
CA THR A 15 8.62 -23.73 2.30
C THR A 15 7.34 -23.07 1.79
N SER A 16 7.44 -22.23 0.76
CA SER A 16 6.35 -21.42 0.22
C SER A 16 5.54 -20.71 1.32
N SER A 17 6.24 -20.21 2.35
CA SER A 17 5.61 -19.66 3.56
C SER A 17 6.42 -18.53 4.19
N PHE A 18 5.78 -17.76 5.06
CA PHE A 18 6.44 -16.74 5.87
C PHE A 18 7.05 -17.35 7.13
N VAL A 19 8.36 -17.16 7.31
CA VAL A 19 9.11 -17.63 8.47
C VAL A 19 9.41 -16.45 9.39
N LEU A 20 9.08 -16.60 10.66
CA LEU A 20 9.36 -15.61 11.69
C LEU A 20 10.88 -15.32 11.77
N LYS A 21 11.26 -14.05 11.74
CA LYS A 21 12.65 -13.59 11.84
C LYS A 21 12.94 -12.83 13.12
N ALA A 22 11.97 -12.06 13.62
CA ALA A 22 12.10 -11.34 14.88
C ALA A 22 10.73 -11.13 15.53
N LYS A 23 10.67 -11.28 16.85
CA LYS A 23 9.49 -11.02 17.67
C LYS A 23 9.66 -9.70 18.42
N ASP A 24 8.52 -9.12 18.81
CA ASP A 24 8.43 -7.92 19.63
C ASP A 24 9.21 -6.72 19.06
N VAL A 25 9.30 -6.66 17.73
CA VAL A 25 10.00 -5.57 17.05
C VAL A 25 9.08 -4.37 16.90
N ALA A 26 9.66 -3.18 17.04
CA ALA A 26 8.96 -1.92 16.88
C ALA A 26 9.02 -1.47 15.42
N LEU A 27 7.87 -1.26 14.81
CA LEU A 27 7.72 -0.65 13.49
C LEU A 27 7.36 0.82 13.66
N HIS A 28 8.08 1.70 12.96
CA HIS A 28 7.78 3.14 12.91
C HIS A 28 7.65 3.65 11.48
N ILE A 29 6.66 4.52 11.25
CA ILE A 29 6.55 5.34 10.04
C ILE A 29 6.90 6.78 10.39
N VAL A 30 8.03 7.23 9.83
CA VAL A 30 8.67 8.51 10.15
C VAL A 30 8.66 9.41 8.92
N LYS A 31 7.93 10.52 8.99
CA LYS A 31 8.01 11.60 8.01
C LYS A 31 9.26 12.43 8.28
N CYS A 32 10.04 12.67 7.25
CA CYS A 32 11.26 13.48 7.24
C CYS A 32 11.04 14.75 6.40
N LYS A 33 12.09 15.59 6.29
CA LYS A 33 12.09 16.75 5.39
C LYS A 33 11.97 16.28 3.92
N GLU A 34 11.58 17.20 3.04
CA GLU A 34 11.53 16.98 1.57
C GLU A 34 10.58 15.86 1.12
N TRP A 35 9.44 15.70 1.81
CA TRP A 35 8.43 14.69 1.47
C TRP A 35 8.92 13.23 1.57
N LYS A 36 10.04 12.98 2.25
CA LYS A 36 10.56 11.63 2.46
C LYS A 36 9.88 11.01 3.67
N THR A 37 9.32 9.82 3.50
CA THR A 37 8.80 9.02 4.60
C THR A 37 9.61 7.72 4.67
N TYR A 38 9.92 7.26 5.87
CA TYR A 38 10.64 6.01 6.09
C TYR A 38 9.81 5.03 6.92
N LEU A 39 9.79 3.78 6.48
CA LEU A 39 9.45 2.63 7.30
C LEU A 39 10.72 2.13 7.98
N THR A 40 10.70 2.05 9.31
CA THR A 40 11.81 1.52 10.08
C THR A 40 11.34 0.42 11.02
N ILE A 41 12.16 -0.60 11.21
CA ILE A 41 11.92 -1.69 12.17
C ILE A 41 13.12 -1.81 13.08
N TRP A 42 12.87 -1.92 14.39
CA TRP A 42 13.87 -1.95 15.44
C TRP A 42 13.63 -3.16 16.35
N ARG A 43 14.71 -3.81 16.77
CA ARG A 43 14.65 -4.85 17.80
C ARG A 43 14.33 -4.25 19.17
N PRO A 44 13.87 -5.07 20.14
CA PRO A 44 13.69 -4.63 21.53
C PRO A 44 14.94 -4.02 22.18
N ASP A 45 16.13 -4.43 21.73
CA ASP A 45 17.42 -3.90 22.20
C ASP A 45 17.78 -2.52 21.61
N GLY A 46 16.92 -1.95 20.78
CA GLY A 46 17.13 -0.65 20.14
C GLY A 46 18.03 -0.71 18.90
N SER A 47 18.41 -1.88 18.41
CA SER A 47 19.17 -2.02 17.16
C SER A 47 18.25 -1.96 15.91
N PRO A 48 18.68 -1.28 14.83
CA PRO A 48 17.88 -1.22 13.60
C PRO A 48 17.95 -2.55 12.84
N LEU A 49 16.80 -2.96 12.27
CA LEU A 49 16.66 -4.12 11.40
C LEU A 49 16.42 -3.71 9.95
N ILE A 50 15.44 -2.83 9.75
CA ILE A 50 15.03 -2.38 8.42
C ILE A 50 14.93 -0.86 8.48
N ARG A 51 15.41 -0.22 7.41
CA ARG A 51 15.17 1.19 7.11
C ARG A 51 14.94 1.29 5.61
N GLN A 52 13.71 1.59 5.21
CA GLN A 52 13.28 1.66 3.81
C GLN A 52 12.55 2.99 3.58
N GLU A 53 12.91 3.69 2.50
CA GLU A 53 12.12 4.84 2.04
C GLU A 53 10.78 4.33 1.50
N VAL A 54 9.70 4.96 1.95
CA VAL A 54 8.36 4.77 1.39
C VAL A 54 8.29 5.61 0.11
N SER A 55 8.34 4.93 -1.03
CA SER A 55 8.23 5.51 -2.37
C SER A 55 6.96 5.05 -3.06
N HIS A 56 6.49 5.80 -4.05
CA HIS A 56 5.32 5.42 -4.87
C HIS A 56 5.42 4.01 -5.45
N GLY A 57 6.60 3.59 -5.93
CA GLY A 57 6.82 2.23 -6.47
C GLY A 57 7.02 1.12 -5.42
N MET A 58 6.80 1.39 -4.13
CA MET A 58 6.90 0.36 -3.10
C MET A 58 5.66 -0.55 -3.16
N ASN A 59 5.86 -1.85 -3.43
CA ASN A 59 4.80 -2.83 -3.28
C ASN A 59 4.41 -2.91 -1.79
N PHE A 60 3.21 -2.44 -1.47
CA PHE A 60 2.64 -2.39 -0.14
C PHE A 60 1.24 -3.01 -0.15
N THR A 61 1.09 -4.18 0.46
CA THR A 61 -0.16 -4.95 0.49
C THR A 61 -0.65 -5.09 1.94
N PRO A 62 -1.67 -4.33 2.36
CA PRO A 62 -2.28 -4.50 3.67
C PRO A 62 -3.18 -5.74 3.70
N GLU A 63 -2.95 -6.62 4.67
CA GLU A 63 -3.71 -7.86 4.91
C GLU A 63 -4.55 -7.67 6.19
N ALA A 64 -5.67 -6.97 6.07
CA ALA A 64 -6.46 -6.52 7.24
C ALA A 64 -7.07 -7.69 8.04
N GLU A 65 -7.43 -8.78 7.37
CA GLU A 65 -7.99 -9.99 8.01
C GLU A 65 -6.93 -10.74 8.82
N GLU A 66 -5.69 -10.77 8.31
CA GLU A 66 -4.54 -11.40 8.98
C GLU A 66 -3.88 -10.50 10.03
N GLY A 67 -4.29 -9.23 10.08
CA GLY A 67 -3.65 -8.22 10.92
C GLY A 67 -2.19 -8.02 10.52
N ALA A 68 -1.90 -7.92 9.22
CA ALA A 68 -0.54 -7.84 8.71
C ALA A 68 -0.37 -6.84 7.56
N ILE A 69 0.88 -6.50 7.27
CA ILE A 69 1.28 -5.90 5.99
C ILE A 69 2.31 -6.80 5.32
N ILE A 70 2.30 -6.82 4.00
CA ILE A 70 3.28 -7.48 3.16
C ILE A 70 3.93 -6.42 2.26
N TRP A 71 5.25 -6.47 2.11
CA TRP A 71 5.96 -5.58 1.19
C TRP A 71 7.25 -6.21 0.69
N THR A 72 7.78 -5.66 -0.40
CA THR A 72 9.07 -6.09 -0.96
C THR A 72 10.18 -5.11 -0.60
N LEU A 73 11.35 -5.64 -0.23
CA LEU A 73 12.58 -4.88 -0.03
C LEU A 73 13.70 -5.43 -0.92
N MET A 74 14.32 -4.54 -1.68
CA MET A 74 15.54 -4.83 -2.43
C MET A 74 16.73 -4.86 -1.48
N MET A 75 17.40 -6.00 -1.40
CA MET A 75 18.64 -6.13 -0.63
C MET A 75 19.81 -5.65 -1.49
N SER A 76 20.79 -4.95 -0.91
CA SER A 76 22.00 -4.55 -1.65
C SER A 76 22.66 -5.76 -2.29
N GLY A 77 22.76 -5.76 -3.63
CA GLY A 77 23.38 -6.83 -4.42
C GLY A 77 22.61 -8.15 -4.50
N GLY A 78 21.31 -8.17 -4.14
CA GLY A 78 20.51 -9.39 -4.11
C GLY A 78 19.13 -9.26 -4.74
N ALA A 79 18.46 -10.41 -4.87
CA ALA A 79 17.07 -10.48 -5.32
C ALA A 79 16.12 -9.80 -4.32
N PRO A 80 14.96 -9.29 -4.78
CA PRO A 80 13.91 -8.80 -3.92
C PRO A 80 13.52 -9.86 -2.88
N LYS A 81 13.26 -9.40 -1.66
CA LYS A 81 12.76 -10.23 -0.56
C LYS A 81 11.39 -9.73 -0.12
N LEU A 82 10.46 -10.66 0.05
CA LEU A 82 9.12 -10.37 0.52
C LEU A 82 9.07 -10.47 2.05
N PHE A 83 8.73 -9.38 2.69
CA PHE A 83 8.60 -9.25 4.14
C PHE A 83 7.13 -9.18 4.53
N SER A 84 6.82 -9.66 5.72
CA SER A 84 5.52 -9.43 6.35
C SER A 84 5.72 -8.96 7.79
N PHE A 85 4.90 -8.00 8.22
CA PHE A 85 4.83 -7.57 9.60
C PHE A 85 3.43 -7.85 10.13
N LYS A 86 3.34 -8.67 11.16
CA LYS A 86 2.09 -8.98 11.85
C LYS A 86 1.94 -8.06 13.06
N TYR A 87 0.87 -7.27 13.09
CA TYR A 87 0.58 -6.31 14.13
C TYR A 87 0.01 -6.99 15.38
N ASN A 88 0.32 -6.44 16.56
CA ASN A 88 -0.33 -6.87 17.81
C ASN A 88 -1.64 -6.09 18.09
N SER A 89 -1.90 -5.00 17.35
CA SER A 89 -3.03 -4.08 17.57
C SER A 89 -3.66 -3.68 16.24
N LYS A 90 -4.97 -3.91 16.09
CA LYS A 90 -5.74 -3.48 14.90
C LYS A 90 -5.72 -1.96 14.75
N LYS A 91 -5.85 -1.22 15.85
CA LYS A 91 -5.78 0.24 15.86
C LYS A 91 -4.44 0.75 15.32
N ASP A 92 -3.34 0.09 15.70
CA ASP A 92 -2.01 0.48 15.26
C ASP A 92 -1.79 0.11 13.78
N MET A 93 -2.30 -1.04 13.35
CA MET A 93 -2.32 -1.46 11.95
C MET A 93 -2.96 -0.39 11.07
N ASP A 94 -4.18 0.03 11.41
CA ASP A 94 -4.93 1.02 10.63
C ASP A 94 -4.16 2.35 10.54
N LEU A 95 -3.57 2.80 11.66
CA LEU A 95 -2.78 4.02 11.71
C LEU A 95 -1.48 3.93 10.89
N VAL A 96 -0.75 2.81 11.00
CA VAL A 96 0.49 2.57 10.24
C VAL A 96 0.19 2.51 8.75
N ASN A 97 -0.80 1.71 8.34
CA ASN A 97 -1.19 1.55 6.94
C ASN A 97 -1.58 2.88 6.32
N ARG A 98 -2.37 3.68 7.04
CA ARG A 98 -2.73 5.03 6.61
C ARG A 98 -1.50 5.93 6.45
N LYS A 99 -0.53 5.89 7.37
CA LYS A 99 0.68 6.72 7.27
C LYS A 99 1.62 6.29 6.14
N ILE A 100 1.64 5.01 5.78
CA ILE A 100 2.37 4.53 4.60
C ILE A 100 1.74 5.11 3.34
N ARG A 101 0.42 4.98 3.16
CA ARG A 101 -0.30 5.55 2.00
C ARG A 101 -0.11 7.05 1.86
N ILE A 102 -0.21 7.79 2.96
CA ILE A 102 0.09 9.23 2.99
C ILE A 102 1.53 9.49 2.54
N GLY A 103 2.50 8.73 3.05
CA GLY A 103 3.90 8.89 2.68
C GLY A 103 4.16 8.64 1.19
N MET A 104 3.49 7.66 0.59
CA MET A 104 3.58 7.38 -0.86
C MET A 104 3.02 8.56 -1.67
N TYR A 105 1.84 9.06 -1.30
CA TYR A 105 1.18 10.19 -1.96
C TYR A 105 2.03 11.48 -1.90
N GLU A 106 2.45 11.88 -0.70
CA GLU A 106 3.20 13.13 -0.50
C GLU A 106 4.52 13.11 -1.27
N ARG A 107 5.17 11.94 -1.38
CA ARG A 107 6.42 11.78 -2.12
C ARG A 107 6.24 11.97 -3.63
N GLU A 108 5.16 11.42 -4.18
CA GLU A 108 4.83 11.48 -5.60
C GLU A 108 4.41 12.89 -6.01
N ARG A 109 3.44 13.47 -5.29
CA ARG A 109 2.86 14.77 -5.62
C ARG A 109 3.71 15.94 -5.16
N LYS A 110 4.64 15.73 -4.23
CA LYS A 110 5.43 16.79 -3.56
C LYS A 110 4.51 17.83 -2.89
N GLU A 111 3.38 17.35 -2.39
CA GLU A 111 2.32 18.14 -1.75
C GLU A 111 2.04 17.58 -0.36
N SER A 112 1.59 18.45 0.55
CA SER A 112 1.24 18.04 1.91
C SER A 112 -0.15 17.45 1.97
N TYR A 113 -0.25 16.22 2.48
CA TYR A 113 -1.54 15.61 2.76
C TYR A 113 -2.36 16.41 3.78
N GLU A 114 -1.68 17.10 4.70
CA GLU A 114 -2.32 17.96 5.71
C GLU A 114 -2.93 19.24 5.13
N GLU A 115 -2.59 19.59 3.90
CA GLU A 115 -3.08 20.77 3.17
C GLU A 115 -4.14 20.40 2.12
N LEU A 116 -4.36 19.11 1.86
CA LEU A 116 -5.41 18.63 0.97
C LEU A 116 -6.81 18.97 1.48
N LYS A 117 -7.74 19.16 0.54
CA LYS A 117 -9.17 19.25 0.83
C LYS A 117 -9.66 17.91 1.40
N GLN A 118 -10.73 17.96 2.18
CA GLN A 118 -11.24 16.80 2.91
C GLN A 118 -11.68 15.63 2.00
N GLU A 119 -12.11 15.95 0.78
CA GLU A 119 -12.50 14.98 -0.26
C GLU A 119 -11.27 14.17 -0.72
N ASP A 120 -10.17 14.83 -1.06
CA ASP A 120 -8.90 14.20 -1.48
C ASP A 120 -8.30 13.33 -0.36
N ARG A 121 -8.53 13.72 0.91
CA ARG A 121 -8.07 12.94 2.06
C ARG A 121 -8.70 11.56 2.13
N SER A 122 -9.95 11.43 1.69
CA SER A 122 -10.73 10.19 1.73
C SER A 122 -10.19 9.15 0.74
N ALA A 123 -9.71 9.59 -0.43
CA ALA A 123 -9.09 8.74 -1.44
C ALA A 123 -7.78 8.09 -0.96
N VAL A 124 -6.99 8.80 -0.16
CA VAL A 124 -5.71 8.31 0.39
C VAL A 124 -5.92 7.51 1.69
N SER A 125 -6.96 7.85 2.49
CA SER A 125 -7.19 7.20 3.78
C SER A 125 -7.74 5.78 3.63
N GLY A 126 -8.43 5.46 2.52
CA GLY A 126 -8.92 4.11 2.25
C GLY A 126 -10.05 3.67 3.19
N ASP A 127 -10.84 4.60 3.72
CA ASP A 127 -12.11 4.29 4.42
C ASP A 127 -13.24 3.95 3.44
N GLY A 128 -13.01 4.14 2.14
CA GLY A 128 -13.89 3.64 1.09
C GLY A 128 -13.59 2.18 0.81
N LYS A 129 -14.63 1.33 0.82
CA LYS A 129 -14.64 0.05 0.13
C LYS A 129 -13.96 0.23 -1.23
N MET A 130 -12.76 -0.33 -1.39
CA MET A 130 -12.05 -0.33 -2.66
C MET A 130 -12.63 -1.46 -3.50
N ASP A 131 -13.68 -1.17 -4.27
CA ASP A 131 -13.91 -1.90 -5.52
C ASP A 131 -12.85 -1.40 -6.49
N VAL A 132 -11.78 -2.17 -6.60
CA VAL A 132 -10.65 -1.87 -7.47
C VAL A 132 -10.46 -3.08 -8.36
N ASP A 133 -11.12 -3.05 -9.52
CA ASP A 133 -10.69 -3.81 -10.68
C ASP A 133 -9.67 -2.96 -11.43
N TYR A 134 -8.39 -3.18 -11.16
CA TYR A 134 -7.32 -2.77 -12.09
C TYR A 134 -7.17 -3.88 -13.11
N SER A 135 -7.62 -3.63 -14.34
CA SER A 135 -6.98 -4.28 -15.49
C SER A 135 -6.04 -3.25 -16.12
N GLU A 136 -4.76 -3.59 -16.10
CA GLU A 136 -3.67 -2.88 -16.77
C GLU A 136 -3.91 -2.91 -18.29
N ASP A 137 -3.80 -1.76 -18.96
CA ASP A 137 -2.78 -1.51 -19.98
C ASP A 137 -3.04 -0.19 -20.72
N ASP A 138 -2.01 0.65 -20.71
CA ASP A 138 -1.50 1.55 -21.76
C ASP A 138 -2.41 2.58 -22.48
N GLU A 139 -2.06 3.83 -22.20
CA GLU A 139 -1.91 5.03 -23.05
C GLU A 139 -2.65 5.15 -24.39
N ASP A 140 -3.26 6.34 -24.53
CA ASP A 140 -3.62 7.08 -25.76
C ASP A 140 -4.73 6.52 -26.64
N ASP A 141 -5.97 6.88 -26.28
CA ASP A 141 -6.85 7.75 -27.09
C ASP A 141 -8.14 8.03 -26.28
N GLU A 142 -8.35 9.28 -25.84
CA GLU A 142 -9.52 9.68 -25.04
C GLU A 142 -10.84 9.54 -25.83
N GLU A 143 -11.50 8.38 -25.76
CA GLU A 143 -12.94 8.23 -26.03
C GLU A 143 -13.69 8.59 -24.73
N THR A 144 -14.42 9.72 -24.71
CA THR A 144 -15.08 10.18 -23.48
C THR A 144 -16.21 9.24 -23.06
N LEU A 145 -16.42 9.06 -21.74
CA LEU A 145 -17.43 8.19 -21.12
C LEU A 145 -18.86 8.33 -21.69
N TYR A 146 -19.19 9.47 -22.29
CA TYR A 146 -20.46 9.73 -22.95
C TYR A 146 -20.64 8.94 -24.26
N GLU A 147 -19.57 8.79 -25.04
CA GLU A 147 -19.57 8.09 -26.33
C GLU A 147 -19.61 6.56 -26.14
N LEU A 148 -18.93 6.05 -25.11
CA LEU A 148 -19.05 4.67 -24.65
C LEU A 148 -20.50 4.34 -24.22
N GLY A 149 -21.15 5.24 -23.48
CA GLY A 149 -22.52 5.07 -22.99
C GLY A 149 -23.57 4.96 -24.11
N GLN A 150 -23.42 5.74 -25.19
CA GLN A 150 -24.29 5.68 -26.36
C GLN A 150 -24.16 4.36 -27.14
N ARG A 151 -22.92 3.87 -27.35
CA ARG A 151 -22.66 2.60 -28.04
C ARG A 151 -23.21 1.38 -27.31
N PHE A 152 -23.09 1.35 -25.98
CA PHE A 152 -23.63 0.24 -25.17
C PHE A 152 -25.16 0.20 -25.21
N LYS A 153 -25.83 1.36 -25.21
CA LYS A 153 -27.29 1.45 -25.30
C LYS A 153 -27.82 0.92 -26.64
N SER A 154 -27.20 1.30 -27.76
CA SER A 154 -27.58 0.79 -29.09
C SER A 154 -27.29 -0.70 -29.29
N LYS A 155 -26.21 -1.25 -28.69
CA LYS A 155 -25.93 -2.69 -28.75
C LYS A 155 -26.90 -3.54 -27.92
N TYR A 156 -27.38 -3.02 -26.80
CA TYR A 156 -28.39 -3.70 -25.98
C TYR A 156 -29.78 -3.67 -26.65
N GLU A 157 -30.17 -2.55 -27.25
CA GLU A 157 -31.44 -2.44 -27.98
C GLU A 157 -31.44 -3.32 -29.24
N ALA A 158 -30.31 -3.47 -29.94
CA ALA A 158 -30.18 -4.37 -31.08
C ALA A 158 -30.24 -5.87 -30.67
N LYS A 159 -29.58 -6.26 -29.58
CA LYS A 159 -29.63 -7.65 -29.09
C LYS A 159 -30.96 -8.04 -28.45
N ALA A 160 -31.76 -7.07 -28.01
CA ALA A 160 -33.12 -7.30 -27.50
C ALA A 160 -34.17 -7.45 -28.62
N GLN A 161 -33.82 -7.13 -29.87
CA GLN A 161 -34.69 -7.37 -31.04
C GLN A 161 -34.35 -8.67 -31.79
N GLU A 162 -33.21 -9.29 -31.50
CA GLU A 162 -32.75 -10.56 -32.10
C GLU A 162 -32.89 -11.77 -31.14
N ALA A 163 -33.52 -11.59 -29.97
CA ALA A 163 -33.90 -12.63 -29.01
C ALA A 163 -35.42 -12.62 -28.79
#